data_AF-A0A6J2QVV3-F1
#
_entry.id   AF-A0A6J2QVV3-F1
#
_cell.length_a   1.000
_cell.length_b   1.000
_cell.length_c   1.000
_cell.angle_alpha   90.00
_cell.angle_beta   90.00
_cell.angle_gamma   90.00
#
_symmetry.space_group_name_H-M   'P 1'
#
loop_
_entity.id
_entity.type
_entity.pdbx_description
1 polymer ?
#
loop_
_entity_poly.entity_id
_entity_poly.type
_entity_poly.pdbx_seq_one_letter_code
_entity_poly.pdbx_strand_id
1 'polypeptide(L)'
;MWRKLYILLTGVFPTQQLGRRNLRKKRIHYQISCTLTALLLLLLPGVPASNCTTSISVLVTNSVTSCTANQTYSTCVVFRGILLGGLRRLQESNEGFEFTYTEDPNYGPFLQSVNGLAGSTNERTYWELLVKNENNTIRPNVGIGCYIPSTNDEIILKYNMY
;
A
#
# COMPACT_ATOMS: atom_id res chain seq x y z
N MET A 1 -54.92 -0.26 -14.89
CA MET A 1 -53.46 -0.01 -14.88
C MET A 1 -52.74 -1.28 -15.30
N TRP A 2 -52.60 -1.51 -16.61
CA TRP A 2 -51.98 -2.71 -17.20
C TRP A 2 -51.15 -2.33 -18.45
N ARG A 3 -50.10 -3.13 -18.64
CA ARG A 3 -48.96 -3.07 -19.57
C ARG A 3 -49.30 -2.93 -21.07
N LYS A 4 -48.39 -2.36 -21.88
CA LYS A 4 -47.54 -3.08 -22.88
C LYS A 4 -46.88 -2.12 -23.89
N LEU A 5 -45.79 -2.65 -24.45
CA LEU A 5 -44.75 -2.02 -25.28
C LEU A 5 -44.84 -2.59 -26.72
N TYR A 6 -44.34 -1.81 -27.69
CA TYR A 6 -43.94 -2.11 -29.08
C TYR A 6 -45.00 -2.23 -30.19
N ILE A 7 -44.76 -1.57 -31.34
CA ILE A 7 -44.29 -2.15 -32.63
C ILE A 7 -44.17 -1.06 -33.74
N LEU A 8 -43.19 -1.28 -34.64
CA LEU A 8 -42.75 -0.50 -35.83
C LEU A 8 -43.74 -0.43 -37.02
N LEU A 9 -43.32 0.38 -38.03
CA LEU A 9 -43.53 0.32 -39.51
C LEU A 9 -44.40 1.50 -40.00
N THR A 10 -44.23 2.20 -41.13
CA THR A 10 -43.41 2.16 -42.37
C THR A 10 -43.78 3.40 -43.20
N GLY A 11 -42.93 3.84 -44.15
CA GLY A 11 -43.43 4.19 -45.50
C GLY A 11 -43.42 5.66 -46.02
N VAL A 12 -42.39 5.99 -46.82
CA VAL A 12 -42.40 6.66 -48.16
C VAL A 12 -42.90 8.12 -48.39
N PHE A 13 -41.98 8.91 -48.99
CA PHE A 13 -41.94 10.26 -49.61
C PHE A 13 -42.96 10.56 -50.76
N PRO A 14 -43.16 11.80 -51.33
CA PRO A 14 -42.11 12.75 -51.76
C PRO A 14 -42.38 14.29 -51.92
N THR A 15 -41.26 14.97 -52.23
CA THR A 15 -41.03 16.21 -53.05
C THR A 15 -41.49 17.59 -52.56
N GLN A 16 -40.53 18.53 -52.40
CA GLN A 16 -40.21 19.57 -53.40
C GLN A 16 -38.82 20.23 -53.13
N GLN A 17 -37.99 20.30 -54.19
CA GLN A 17 -37.18 21.42 -54.73
C GLN A 17 -36.49 22.41 -53.75
N LEU A 18 -35.34 23.05 -54.00
CA LEU A 18 -34.26 23.05 -54.99
C LEU A 18 -33.26 24.06 -54.39
N GLY A 19 -31.97 23.76 -54.30
CA GLY A 19 -31.02 24.71 -53.70
C GLY A 19 -29.56 24.30 -53.84
N ARG A 20 -29.01 24.43 -55.06
CA ARG A 20 -27.58 24.28 -55.33
C ARG A 20 -26.79 25.36 -54.56
N ARG A 21 -25.90 24.95 -53.66
CA ARG A 21 -24.69 25.73 -53.33
C ARG A 21 -23.47 24.80 -53.31
N ASN A 22 -22.56 25.06 -54.23
CA ASN A 22 -21.23 24.47 -54.33
C ASN A 22 -20.38 24.93 -53.14
N LEU A 23 -19.84 24.01 -52.36
CA LEU A 23 -18.72 24.29 -51.45
C LEU A 23 -17.64 23.22 -51.65
N ARG A 24 -16.53 23.69 -52.24
CA ARG A 24 -15.32 22.91 -52.50
C ARG A 24 -14.80 22.31 -51.19
N LYS A 25 -14.74 20.99 -51.12
CA LYS A 25 -14.15 20.21 -50.03
C LYS A 25 -12.62 20.38 -50.09
N LYS A 26 -12.04 21.25 -49.26
CA LYS A 26 -10.58 21.30 -49.04
C LYS A 26 -10.17 20.04 -48.27
N ARG A 27 -9.33 19.23 -48.92
CA ARG A 27 -8.70 18.02 -48.37
C ARG A 27 -7.61 18.45 -47.38
N ILE A 28 -7.87 18.27 -46.09
CA ILE A 28 -6.89 18.51 -45.02
C ILE A 28 -5.99 17.27 -44.94
N HIS A 29 -4.73 17.42 -45.28
CA HIS A 29 -3.71 16.41 -45.03
C HIS A 29 -3.15 16.65 -43.62
N TYR A 30 -3.50 15.77 -42.67
CA TYR A 30 -2.86 15.73 -41.35
C TYR A 30 -1.57 14.92 -41.46
N GLN A 31 -0.42 15.59 -41.44
CA GLN A 31 0.89 14.98 -41.26
C GLN A 31 1.12 14.80 -39.75
N ILE A 32 1.05 13.56 -39.27
CA ILE A 32 1.37 13.20 -37.89
C ILE A 32 2.89 13.17 -37.78
N SER A 33 3.47 14.26 -37.26
CA SER A 33 4.90 14.39 -37.01
C SER A 33 5.32 13.53 -35.82
N CYS A 34 6.11 12.49 -36.09
CA CYS A 34 6.57 11.48 -35.15
C CYS A 34 7.91 11.90 -34.50
N THR A 35 7.91 12.94 -33.67
CA THR A 35 9.14 13.41 -32.98
C THR A 35 8.87 13.94 -31.57
N LEU A 36 8.33 13.11 -30.65
CA LEU A 36 8.19 13.53 -29.25
C LEU A 36 8.19 12.41 -28.21
N THR A 37 8.83 11.26 -28.46
CA THR A 37 8.85 10.13 -27.51
C THR A 37 10.17 9.96 -26.78
N ALA A 38 11.28 10.54 -27.26
CA ALA A 38 12.59 10.31 -26.66
C ALA A 38 12.89 11.17 -25.41
N LEU A 39 12.28 12.36 -25.28
CA LEU A 39 12.63 13.29 -24.19
C LEU A 39 11.91 13.00 -22.86
N LEU A 40 10.83 12.20 -22.86
CA LEU A 40 10.04 11.90 -21.66
C LEU A 40 10.70 10.83 -20.76
N LEU A 41 11.60 10.00 -21.29
CA LEU A 41 12.30 8.95 -20.52
C LEU A 41 13.42 9.48 -19.63
N LEU A 42 13.89 10.72 -19.85
CA LEU A 42 14.93 11.35 -19.02
C LEU A 42 14.37 11.98 -17.73
N LEU A 43 13.05 11.99 -17.55
CA LEU A 43 12.34 12.50 -16.37
C LEU A 43 11.88 11.39 -15.43
N LEU A 44 12.37 10.16 -15.59
CA LEU A 44 12.23 9.16 -14.53
C LEU A 44 13.26 9.53 -13.44
N PRO A 45 12.88 10.15 -12.30
CA PRO A 45 13.76 10.13 -11.15
C PRO A 45 14.14 8.67 -10.94
N GLY A 46 15.44 8.39 -10.91
CA GLY A 46 15.93 7.04 -10.66
C GLY A 46 15.27 6.55 -9.39
N VAL A 47 14.31 5.63 -9.53
CA VAL A 47 13.68 5.00 -8.37
C VAL A 47 14.83 4.29 -7.69
N PRO A 48 15.21 4.68 -6.46
CA PRO A 48 16.30 4.02 -5.78
C PRO A 48 15.93 2.55 -5.72
N ALA A 49 16.76 1.70 -6.31
CA ALA A 49 16.62 0.26 -6.16
C ALA A 49 16.63 0.01 -4.64
N SER A 50 15.49 -0.41 -4.09
CA SER A 50 15.43 -0.76 -2.68
C SER A 50 16.37 -1.95 -2.50
N ASN A 51 17.46 -1.78 -1.76
CA ASN A 51 18.43 -2.83 -1.43
C ASN A 51 17.86 -3.84 -0.41
N CYS A 52 16.63 -4.26 -0.66
CA CYS A 52 15.80 -5.19 0.07
C CYS A 52 16.36 -6.60 -0.13
N THR A 53 17.02 -7.16 0.88
CA THR A 53 17.71 -8.46 0.77
C THR A 53 17.09 -9.54 1.65
N THR A 54 16.43 -9.14 2.74
CA THR A 54 15.92 -10.06 3.76
C THR A 54 14.42 -9.84 3.93
N SER A 55 13.63 -10.68 3.29
CA SER A 55 12.16 -10.63 3.36
C SER A 55 11.66 -11.15 4.71
N ILE A 56 10.69 -10.44 5.28
CA ILE A 56 10.04 -10.76 6.55
C ILE A 56 8.54 -10.50 6.44
N SER A 57 7.75 -11.14 7.31
CA SER A 57 6.35 -10.78 7.51
C SER A 57 6.17 -10.06 8.85
N VAL A 58 5.17 -9.19 8.93
CA VAL A 58 4.76 -8.49 10.16
C VAL A 58 3.30 -8.85 10.43
N LEU A 59 3.05 -9.56 11.52
CA LEU A 59 1.73 -9.90 12.03
C LEU A 59 1.36 -8.96 13.17
N VAL A 60 0.29 -8.18 12.99
CA VAL A 60 -0.32 -7.34 14.02
C VAL A 60 -1.49 -8.10 14.62
N THR A 61 -1.46 -8.30 15.94
CA THR A 61 -2.51 -9.02 16.66
C THR A 61 -2.84 -8.33 17.97
N ASN A 62 -4.05 -8.53 18.47
CA ASN A 62 -4.53 -7.93 19.71
C ASN A 62 -5.09 -9.02 20.62
N SER A 63 -4.43 -9.26 21.77
CA SER A 63 -4.89 -10.23 22.76
C SER A 63 -5.72 -9.62 23.88
N VAL A 64 -5.89 -8.30 23.90
CA VAL A 64 -6.67 -7.57 24.91
C VAL A 64 -8.15 -7.52 24.51
N THR A 65 -8.45 -7.33 23.22
CA THR A 65 -9.83 -7.28 22.70
C THR A 65 -10.05 -8.31 21.60
N SER A 66 -11.10 -9.12 21.71
CA SER A 66 -11.41 -10.21 20.78
C SER A 66 -12.01 -9.80 19.43
N CYS A 67 -12.33 -8.51 19.25
CA CYS A 67 -13.02 -8.01 18.05
C CYS A 67 -12.09 -7.51 16.93
N THR A 68 -10.77 -7.50 17.15
CA THR A 68 -9.80 -7.02 16.16
C THR A 68 -9.29 -8.17 15.32
N ALA A 69 -9.49 -8.10 14.00
CA ALA A 69 -8.91 -9.08 13.07
C ALA A 69 -7.39 -8.92 13.00
N ASN A 70 -6.68 -10.04 12.92
CA ASN A 70 -5.25 -10.05 12.68
C ASN A 70 -4.93 -9.46 11.30
N GLN A 71 -3.84 -8.72 11.21
CA GLN A 71 -3.37 -8.12 9.95
C GLN A 71 -1.94 -8.56 9.69
N THR A 72 -1.67 -9.04 8.49
CA THR A 72 -0.33 -9.49 8.08
C THR A 72 0.16 -8.65 6.92
N TYR A 73 1.40 -8.22 7.01
CA TYR A 73 2.09 -7.42 6.02
C TYR A 73 3.39 -8.08 5.62
N SER A 74 3.88 -7.74 4.43
CA SER A 74 5.19 -8.17 3.95
C SER A 74 6.08 -6.96 3.81
N THR A 75 7.32 -7.08 4.27
CA THR A 75 8.35 -6.06 4.11
C THR A 75 9.72 -6.73 4.05
N CYS A 76 10.77 -5.94 4.09
CA CYS A 76 12.12 -6.45 4.16
C CYS A 76 13.06 -5.50 4.87
N VAL A 77 14.21 -6.04 5.25
CA VAL A 77 15.37 -5.29 5.69
C VAL A 77 16.51 -5.45 4.69
N VAL A 78 17.40 -4.47 4.68
CA VAL A 78 18.72 -4.59 4.02
C VAL A 78 19.57 -5.59 4.80
N PHE A 79 20.69 -6.04 4.22
CA PHE A 79 21.57 -7.01 4.87
C PHE A 79 22.01 -6.50 6.26
N ARG A 80 21.68 -7.28 7.31
CA ARG A 80 21.91 -6.95 8.73
C ARG A 80 21.23 -5.66 9.20
N GLY A 81 20.21 -5.20 8.48
CA GLY A 81 19.36 -4.08 8.87
C GLY A 81 18.49 -4.44 10.07
N ILE A 82 18.25 -3.45 10.93
CA ILE A 82 17.39 -3.60 12.11
C ILE A 82 15.90 -3.55 11.74
N LEU A 83 15.07 -4.15 12.60
CA LEU A 83 13.61 -4.22 12.44
C LEU A 83 12.97 -2.84 12.26
N LEU A 84 13.42 -1.83 13.00
CA LEU A 84 12.91 -0.45 12.86
C LEU A 84 13.02 0.06 11.41
N GLY A 85 14.09 -0.29 10.69
CA GLY A 85 14.23 0.05 9.28
C GLY A 85 13.20 -0.66 8.40
N GLY A 86 12.89 -1.93 8.70
CA GLY A 86 11.85 -2.69 8.00
C GLY A 86 10.44 -2.16 8.25
N LEU A 87 10.14 -1.73 9.49
CA LEU A 87 8.86 -1.12 9.85
C LEU A 87 8.68 0.25 9.19
N ARG A 88 9.72 1.10 9.14
CA ARG A 88 9.66 2.39 8.42
C ARG A 88 9.37 2.18 6.93
N ARG A 89 10.08 1.25 6.28
CA ARG A 89 9.80 0.88 4.87
C ARG A 89 8.38 0.38 4.66
N LEU A 90 7.86 -0.41 5.61
CA LEU A 90 6.50 -0.91 5.53
C LEU A 90 5.49 0.23 5.60
N GLN A 91 5.65 1.15 6.56
CA GLN A 91 4.79 2.33 6.68
C GLN A 91 4.87 3.25 5.45
N GLU A 92 6.05 3.44 4.87
CA GLU A 92 6.23 4.23 3.64
C GLU A 92 5.54 3.62 2.42
N SER A 93 5.39 2.30 2.37
CA SER A 93 4.87 1.58 1.20
C SER A 93 3.45 1.04 1.35
N ASN A 94 2.87 1.07 2.55
CA ASN A 94 1.55 0.53 2.83
C ASN A 94 0.76 1.47 3.75
N GLU A 95 -0.23 2.16 3.18
CA GLU A 95 -1.12 3.08 3.92
C GLU A 95 -1.93 2.39 5.03
N GLY A 96 -2.07 1.06 4.98
CA GLY A 96 -2.75 0.27 5.99
C GLY A 96 -1.87 -0.12 7.18
N PHE A 97 -0.59 0.25 7.18
CA PHE A 97 0.32 0.01 8.30
C PHE A 97 0.90 1.34 8.80
N GLU A 98 0.69 1.62 10.07
CA GLU A 98 1.28 2.77 10.76
C GLU A 98 1.81 2.33 12.12
N PHE A 99 2.93 2.90 12.55
CA PHE A 99 3.43 2.73 13.89
C PHE A 99 4.10 4.01 14.39
N THR A 100 4.09 4.18 15.71
CA THR A 100 4.86 5.24 16.36
C THR A 100 5.79 4.64 17.40
N TYR A 101 6.90 5.34 17.65
CA TYR A 101 7.82 5.01 18.72
C TYR A 101 8.34 6.29 19.37
N THR A 102 8.81 6.15 20.59
CA THR A 102 9.50 7.21 21.33
C THR A 102 10.94 6.80 21.55
N GLU A 103 11.86 7.77 21.58
CA GLU A 103 13.25 7.50 21.90
C GLU A 103 13.45 7.55 23.42
N ASP A 104 13.88 6.43 24.00
CA ASP A 104 14.36 6.39 25.38
C ASP A 104 15.89 6.53 25.39
N PRO A 105 16.47 7.40 26.24
CA PRO A 105 17.91 7.63 26.25
C PRO A 105 18.74 6.42 26.71
N ASN A 106 18.13 5.46 27.40
CA ASN A 106 18.80 4.26 27.92
C ASN A 106 18.51 3.02 27.07
N TYR A 107 17.32 2.94 26.46
CA TYR A 107 16.83 1.74 25.77
C TYR A 107 16.60 1.93 24.26
N GLY A 108 16.64 3.16 23.76
CA GLY A 108 16.39 3.50 22.37
C GLY A 108 14.90 3.47 21.99
N PRO A 109 14.57 3.14 20.72
CA PRO A 109 13.21 3.18 20.20
C PRO A 109 12.25 2.22 20.93
N PHE A 110 11.31 2.79 21.68
CA PHE A 110 10.21 2.07 22.32
C PHE A 110 8.94 2.14 21.46
N LEU A 111 8.42 0.98 21.03
CA LEU A 111 7.21 0.87 20.22
C LEU A 111 5.98 1.34 21.01
N GLN A 112 5.38 2.44 20.58
CA GLN A 112 4.31 3.12 21.30
C GLN A 112 2.93 2.77 20.77
N SER A 113 2.75 2.76 19.45
CA SER A 113 1.49 2.41 18.81
C SER A 113 1.68 1.65 17.50
N VAL A 114 0.68 0.87 17.13
CA VAL A 114 0.56 0.23 15.82
C VAL A 114 -0.88 0.37 15.35
N ASN A 115 -1.07 0.79 14.11
CA ASN A 115 -2.35 1.02 13.44
C ASN A 115 -3.33 1.86 14.29
N GLY A 116 -2.80 2.94 14.89
CA GLY A 116 -3.56 3.89 15.70
C GLY A 116 -3.86 3.45 17.14
N LEU A 117 -3.52 2.21 17.52
CA LEU A 117 -3.73 1.71 18.90
C LEU A 117 -2.44 1.85 19.71
N ALA A 118 -2.46 2.73 20.71
CA ALA A 118 -1.31 2.97 21.59
C ALA A 118 -1.36 2.12 22.86
N GLY A 119 -0.19 1.75 23.39
CA GLY A 119 -0.07 1.23 24.75
C GLY A 119 -0.42 2.29 25.80
N SER A 120 -0.85 1.86 26.99
CA SER A 120 -1.26 2.73 28.08
C SER A 120 -0.74 2.22 29.41
N THR A 121 -0.03 3.07 30.16
CA THR A 121 0.42 2.76 31.52
C THR A 121 -0.75 2.58 32.48
N ASN A 122 -1.81 3.39 32.33
CA ASN A 122 -2.99 3.33 33.20
C ASN A 122 -3.79 2.04 32.98
N GLU A 123 -3.90 1.60 31.72
CA GLU A 123 -4.60 0.36 31.35
C GLU A 123 -3.68 -0.87 31.37
N ARG A 124 -2.39 -0.66 31.69
CA ARG A 124 -1.33 -1.67 31.67
C ARG A 124 -1.21 -2.42 30.35
N THR A 125 -1.40 -1.70 29.24
CA THR A 125 -1.29 -2.25 27.89
C THR A 125 -0.02 -1.80 27.19
N TYR A 126 0.50 -2.63 26.29
CA TYR A 126 1.72 -2.38 25.55
C TYR A 126 1.79 -3.22 24.27
N TRP A 127 2.74 -2.88 23.41
CA TRP A 127 3.09 -3.69 22.24
C TRP A 127 4.26 -4.61 22.55
N GLU A 128 4.00 -5.91 22.55
CA GLU A 128 4.97 -6.97 22.71
C GLU A 128 5.58 -7.35 21.35
N LEU A 129 6.91 -7.41 21.29
CA LEU A 129 7.65 -7.98 20.15
C LEU A 129 7.88 -9.46 20.38
N LEU A 130 7.32 -10.29 19.51
CA LEU A 130 7.68 -11.69 19.37
C LEU A 130 8.22 -11.94 17.97
N VAL A 131 9.02 -12.98 17.82
CA VAL A 131 9.49 -13.42 16.52
C VAL A 131 9.30 -14.91 16.40
N LYS A 132 8.60 -15.33 15.37
CA LYS A 132 8.46 -16.72 14.99
C LYS A 132 9.42 -17.00 13.84
N ASN A 133 10.36 -17.88 14.09
CA ASN A 133 11.23 -18.46 13.09
C ASN A 133 10.80 -19.92 12.81
N GLU A 134 11.58 -20.64 12.00
CA GLU A 134 11.29 -22.03 11.62
C GLU A 134 11.15 -22.99 12.81
N ASN A 135 11.83 -22.71 13.93
CA ASN A 135 11.96 -23.62 15.05
C ASN A 135 11.06 -23.25 16.23
N ASN A 136 10.91 -21.95 16.53
CA ASN A 136 10.22 -21.47 17.71
C ASN A 136 9.69 -20.04 17.57
N THR A 137 8.80 -19.69 18.50
CA THR A 137 8.45 -18.30 18.78
C THR A 137 9.24 -17.85 20.00
N ILE A 138 10.01 -16.78 19.84
CA ILE A 138 10.82 -16.18 20.90
C ILE A 138 10.34 -14.76 21.20
N ARG A 139 10.56 -14.31 22.45
CA ARG A 139 10.56 -12.89 22.81
C ARG A 139 12.01 -12.42 22.81
N PRO A 140 12.44 -11.58 21.85
CA PRO A 140 13.79 -11.05 21.85
C PRO A 140 14.09 -10.27 23.14
N ASN A 141 15.35 -10.29 23.58
CA ASN A 141 15.85 -9.49 24.69
C ASN A 141 16.22 -8.05 24.27
N VAL A 142 15.78 -7.63 23.08
CA VAL A 142 16.05 -6.32 22.48
C VAL A 142 14.78 -5.78 21.81
N GLY A 143 14.68 -4.46 21.69
CA GLY A 143 13.56 -3.80 21.01
C GLY A 143 13.69 -3.74 19.49
N ILE A 144 12.71 -3.07 18.86
CA ILE A 144 12.65 -2.87 17.40
C ILE A 144 13.88 -2.13 16.85
N GLY A 145 14.55 -1.33 17.67
CA GLY A 145 15.76 -0.58 17.28
C GLY A 145 17.04 -1.41 17.21
N CYS A 146 17.04 -2.65 17.70
CA CYS A 146 18.25 -3.49 17.78
C CYS A 146 18.04 -4.90 17.23
N TYR A 147 16.81 -5.39 17.16
CA TYR A 147 16.53 -6.69 16.57
C TYR A 147 16.91 -6.70 15.09
N ILE A 148 17.71 -7.69 14.66
CA ILE A 148 18.11 -7.91 13.26
C ILE A 148 17.35 -9.13 12.76
N PRO A 149 16.33 -8.96 11.89
CA PRO A 149 15.58 -10.08 11.36
C PRO A 149 16.40 -10.98 10.43
N SER A 150 16.07 -12.25 10.43
CA SER A 150 16.50 -13.26 9.45
C SER A 150 15.45 -13.45 8.35
N THR A 151 15.85 -14.06 7.24
CA THR A 151 14.94 -14.31 6.13
C THR A 151 13.79 -15.21 6.59
N ASN A 152 12.56 -14.84 6.21
CA ASN A 152 11.31 -15.52 6.55
C ASN A 152 10.92 -15.46 8.03
N ASP A 153 11.57 -14.63 8.85
CA ASP A 153 11.05 -14.34 10.18
C ASP A 153 9.64 -13.74 10.07
N GLU A 154 8.73 -14.26 10.89
CA GLU A 154 7.44 -13.63 11.16
C GLU A 154 7.58 -12.79 12.43
N ILE A 155 7.63 -11.48 12.24
CA ILE A 155 7.63 -10.49 13.32
C ILE A 155 6.19 -10.35 13.80
N ILE A 156 5.95 -10.57 15.10
CA ILE A 156 4.62 -10.45 15.68
C ILE A 156 4.61 -9.23 16.60
N LEU A 157 3.85 -8.21 16.23
CA LEU A 157 3.53 -7.07 17.07
C LEU A 157 2.21 -7.38 17.76
N LYS A 158 2.28 -7.78 19.03
CA LYS A 158 1.13 -8.23 19.80
C LYS A 158 0.73 -7.17 20.83
N TYR A 159 -0.47 -6.60 20.69
CA TYR A 159 -1.04 -5.75 21.73
C TYR A 159 -1.45 -6.62 22.92
N ASN A 160 -0.82 -6.38 24.07
CA ASN A 160 -0.93 -7.22 25.25
C ASN A 160 -1.08 -6.39 26.53
N MET A 161 -1.35 -7.05 27.65
CA MET A 161 -1.47 -6.45 28.99
C MET A 161 -0.49 -7.07 29.99
N TYR A 162 -0.14 -6.36 31.07
CA TYR A 162 0.70 -6.84 32.18
C TYR A 162 0.12 -6.58 33.57
#